data_AF-A0A931P5L6-F1
#
_entry.id   AF-A0A931P5L6-F1
#
_cell.length_a   1.000
_cell.length_b   1.000
_cell.length_c   1.000
_cell.angle_alpha   90.00
_cell.angle_beta   90.00
_cell.angle_gamma   90.00
#
_symmetry.space_group_name_H-M   'P 1'
#
loop_
_entity.id
_entity.type
_entity.pdbx_description
1 polymer ?
#
loop_
_entity_poly.entity_id
_entity_poly.type
_entity_poly.pdbx_seq_one_letter_code
_entity_poly.pdbx_strand_id
1 'polypeptide(L)'
;MRTDLEPQKKVDESLPSHLPLTFNWFEAKGAISTGVVEAMNIKMKLVTRKSYGFRRSRVEKLALSHNPGKLHEPDHLHKFC
;
A
#
# COMPACT_ATOMS: atom_id res chain seq x y z
N MET A 1 -14.11 10.24 -26.93
CA MET A 1 -14.87 9.79 -25.75
C MET A 1 -16.26 10.41 -25.77
N ARG A 2 -17.28 9.76 -25.17
CA ARG A 2 -18.69 10.21 -25.24
C ARG A 2 -19.13 11.13 -24.09
N THR A 3 -18.29 11.31 -23.06
CA THR A 3 -18.58 12.13 -21.88
C THR A 3 -17.82 13.44 -21.92
N ASP A 4 -18.45 14.54 -21.48
CA ASP A 4 -17.84 15.87 -21.38
C ASP A 4 -17.11 16.11 -20.04
N LEU A 5 -17.08 15.10 -19.17
CA LEU A 5 -16.39 15.16 -17.89
C LEU A 5 -14.88 14.99 -18.10
N GLU A 6 -14.15 16.10 -18.09
CA GLU A 6 -12.68 16.12 -18.15
C GLU A 6 -11.96 15.13 -17.22
N PRO A 7 -12.35 14.90 -15.96
CA PRO A 7 -11.69 13.90 -15.12
C PRO A 7 -11.87 12.46 -15.66
N GLN A 8 -13.03 12.12 -16.24
CA GLN A 8 -13.23 10.81 -16.85
C GLN A 8 -12.42 10.64 -18.12
N LYS A 9 -12.35 11.71 -18.94
CA LYS A 9 -11.51 11.71 -20.14
C LYS A 9 -10.06 11.37 -19.85
N LYS A 10 -9.49 11.97 -18.81
CA LYS A 10 -8.11 11.68 -18.39
C LYS A 10 -7.90 10.24 -17.94
N VAL A 11 -8.86 9.67 -17.21
CA VAL A 11 -8.76 8.26 -16.77
C VAL A 11 -8.77 7.33 -17.97
N ASP A 12 -9.74 7.50 -18.86
CA ASP A 12 -9.91 6.63 -20.01
C ASP A 12 -8.75 6.77 -21.02
N GLU A 13 -8.20 7.98 -21.21
CA GLU A 13 -6.97 8.20 -22.00
C GLU A 13 -5.74 7.52 -21.39
N SER A 14 -5.72 7.30 -20.07
CA SER A 14 -4.65 6.59 -19.38
C SER A 14 -4.79 5.05 -19.44
N LEU A 15 -5.98 4.52 -19.75
CA LEU A 15 -6.22 3.07 -19.74
C LEU A 15 -5.31 2.31 -20.71
N PRO A 16 -5.10 2.74 -21.98
CA PRO A 16 -4.27 2.01 -22.93
C PRO A 16 -2.83 1.77 -22.44
N SER A 17 -2.22 2.74 -21.75
CA SER A 17 -0.85 2.60 -21.24
C SER A 17 -0.77 1.65 -20.03
N HIS A 18 -1.87 1.43 -19.33
CA HIS A 18 -1.95 0.55 -18.16
C HIS A 18 -2.56 -0.82 -18.48
N LEU A 19 -3.11 -1.03 -19.69
CA LEU A 19 -3.74 -2.28 -20.13
C LEU A 19 -2.93 -3.55 -19.79
N PRO A 20 -1.60 -3.61 -20.00
CA PRO A 20 -0.82 -4.80 -19.67
C PRO A 20 -0.92 -5.18 -18.18
N LEU A 21 -0.86 -4.19 -17.28
CA LEU A 21 -0.99 -4.42 -15.84
C LEU A 21 -2.41 -4.78 -15.44
N THR A 22 -3.40 -4.15 -16.07
CA THR A 22 -4.82 -4.45 -15.85
C THR A 22 -5.17 -5.87 -16.27
N PHE A 23 -4.60 -6.38 -17.37
CA PHE A 23 -4.82 -7.76 -17.82
C PHE A 23 -4.25 -8.80 -16.87
N ASN A 24 -3.14 -8.52 -16.19
CA ASN A 24 -2.59 -9.41 -15.17
C ASN A 24 -3.61 -9.75 -14.07
N TRP A 25 -4.51 -8.83 -13.73
CA TRP A 25 -5.57 -9.10 -12.75
C TRP A 25 -6.57 -10.15 -13.26
N PHE A 26 -6.96 -10.06 -14.53
CA PHE A 26 -7.84 -11.03 -15.18
C PHE A 26 -7.16 -12.40 -15.33
N GLU A 27 -5.88 -12.42 -15.70
CA GLU A 27 -5.08 -13.65 -15.77
C GLU A 27 -4.91 -14.32 -14.41
N ALA A 28 -4.70 -13.52 -13.36
CA ALA A 28 -4.56 -14.01 -11.99
C ALA A 28 -5.85 -14.61 -11.41
N LYS A 29 -7.04 -14.32 -11.98
CA LYS A 29 -8.33 -14.92 -11.59
C LYS A 29 -8.61 -14.92 -10.08
N GLY A 30 -8.24 -13.83 -9.39
CA GLY A 30 -8.43 -13.71 -7.94
C GLY A 30 -7.42 -14.51 -7.09
N ALA A 31 -6.31 -14.98 -7.67
CA ALA A 31 -5.22 -15.61 -6.93
C ALA A 31 -4.63 -14.71 -5.83
N ILE A 32 -4.77 -13.39 -5.99
CA ILE A 32 -4.38 -12.40 -4.99
C ILE A 32 -5.64 -11.77 -4.41
N SER A 33 -5.76 -11.82 -3.08
CA SER A 33 -6.83 -11.10 -2.37
C SER A 33 -6.56 -9.59 -2.41
N THR A 34 -7.40 -8.85 -3.12
CA THR A 34 -7.37 -7.38 -3.14
C THR A 34 -7.64 -6.80 -1.76
N GLY A 35 -8.52 -7.42 -0.97
CA GLY A 35 -8.85 -6.97 0.38
C GLY A 35 -7.64 -7.00 1.34
N VAL A 36 -6.76 -8.00 1.23
CA VAL A 36 -5.53 -8.05 2.03
C VAL A 36 -4.57 -6.91 1.63
N VAL A 37 -4.43 -6.65 0.33
CA VAL A 37 -3.60 -5.55 -0.19
C VAL A 37 -4.13 -4.19 0.27
N GLU A 38 -5.45 -3.98 0.22
CA GLU A 38 -6.10 -2.76 0.72
C GLU A 38 -5.91 -2.58 2.22
N ALA A 39 -6.11 -3.64 3.01
CA ALA A 39 -5.88 -3.62 4.45
C ALA A 39 -4.42 -3.26 4.78
N MET A 40 -3.45 -3.83 4.05
CA MET A 40 -2.04 -3.48 4.18
C MET A 40 -1.78 -2.01 3.83
N ASN A 41 -2.37 -1.48 2.76
CA ASN A 41 -2.24 -0.08 2.39
C ASN A 41 -2.81 0.87 3.46
N ILE A 42 -3.94 0.54 4.07
CA ILE A 42 -4.50 1.30 5.19
C ILE A 42 -3.55 1.26 6.40
N LYS A 43 -3.03 0.07 6.73
CA LYS A 43 -2.07 -0.10 7.83
C LYS A 43 -0.82 0.74 7.62
N MET A 44 -0.26 0.76 6.41
CA MET A 44 0.90 1.60 6.07
C MET A 44 0.60 3.08 6.27
N LYS A 45 -0.54 3.60 5.75
CA LYS A 45 -0.95 4.99 5.96
C LYS A 45 -1.05 5.35 7.45
N LEU A 46 -1.58 4.44 8.28
CA LEU A 46 -1.68 4.65 9.71
C LEU A 46 -0.29 4.72 10.39
N VAL A 47 0.61 3.79 10.03
CA VAL A 47 1.99 3.77 10.57
C VAL A 47 2.72 5.04 10.19
N THR A 48 2.64 5.47 8.93
CA THR A 48 3.27 6.71 8.44
C THR A 48 2.73 7.96 9.16
N ARG A 49 1.42 8.01 9.46
CA ARG A 49 0.83 9.11 10.25
C ARG A 49 1.32 9.11 11.70
N LYS A 50 1.40 7.94 12.34
CA LYS A 50 1.96 7.81 13.70
C LYS A 50 3.44 8.20 13.74
N SER A 51 4.18 7.98 12.65
CA SER A 51 5.59 8.34 12.54
C SER A 51 5.87 9.79 12.18
N TYR A 52 4.85 10.64 11.96
CA TYR A 52 5.01 12.04 11.55
C TYR A 52 5.90 12.86 12.51
N GLY A 53 6.01 12.46 13.78
CA GLY A 53 6.91 13.08 14.76
C GLY A 53 8.37 12.60 14.71
N PHE A 54 8.71 11.60 13.89
CA PHE A 54 10.07 11.08 13.81
C PHE A 54 10.94 11.96 12.92
N ARG A 55 11.97 12.57 13.52
CA ARG A 55 12.89 13.49 12.87
C ARG A 55 13.87 12.83 11.87
N ARG A 56 13.83 11.51 11.71
CA ARG A 56 14.76 10.75 10.87
C ARG A 56 14.01 9.71 10.04
N SER A 57 14.26 9.71 8.72
CA SER A 57 13.70 8.74 7.77
C SER A 57 14.01 7.27 8.12
N ARG A 58 15.11 7.02 8.84
CA ARG A 58 15.45 5.67 9.35
C ARG A 58 14.37 5.12 10.29
N VAL A 59 13.77 5.96 11.12
CA VAL A 59 12.78 5.52 12.11
C VAL A 59 11.44 5.21 11.43
N GLU A 60 11.08 5.96 10.39
CA GLU A 60 9.93 5.64 9.54
C GLU A 60 10.09 4.28 8.85
N LYS A 61 11.27 4.02 8.26
CA LYS A 61 11.59 2.71 7.67
C LYS A 61 11.50 1.59 8.70
N LEU A 62 12.05 1.80 9.90
CA LEU A 62 11.98 0.83 10.99
C LEU A 62 10.52 0.54 11.39
N ALA A 63 9.70 1.57 11.57
CA ALA A 63 8.29 1.43 11.90
C ALA A 63 7.52 0.65 10.82
N LEU A 64 7.82 0.88 9.55
CA LEU A 64 7.27 0.13 8.41
C LEU A 64 7.82 -1.30 8.33
N SER A 65 9.05 -1.58 8.76
CA SER A 65 9.56 -2.95 8.78
C SER A 65 8.91 -3.80 9.88
N HIS A 66 8.68 -3.25 11.08
CA HIS A 66 8.12 -4.01 12.20
C HIS A 66 6.59 -4.14 12.15
N ASN A 67 5.84 -3.09 11.75
CA ASN A 67 4.38 -3.13 11.82
C ASN A 67 3.72 -4.00 10.72
N PRO A 68 3.85 -3.67 9.42
CA PRO A 68 3.33 -4.53 8.36
C PRO A 68 4.25 -5.71 8.05
N GLY A 69 5.58 -5.53 8.09
CA GLY A 69 6.55 -6.58 7.74
C GLY A 69 6.74 -7.67 8.80
N LYS A 70 6.28 -7.45 10.03
CA LYS A 70 6.35 -8.39 11.17
C LYS A 70 7.74 -9.02 11.32
N LEU A 71 8.79 -8.22 11.10
CA LEU A 71 10.17 -8.64 11.21
C LEU A 71 10.46 -9.05 12.66
N HIS A 72 11.30 -10.08 12.82
CA HIS A 72 11.70 -10.55 14.15
C HIS A 72 12.31 -9.39 14.95
N GLU A 73 11.76 -9.16 16.13
CA GLU A 73 12.29 -8.21 17.10
C GLU A 73 13.34 -8.93 17.95
N PRO A 74 14.41 -8.24 18.36
CA PRO A 74 15.39 -8.83 19.26
C PRO A 74 14.72 -9.23 20.59
N ASP A 75 15.20 -10.31 21.20
CA ASP A 75 14.71 -10.76 22.49
C ASP A 75 14.97 -9.70 23.58
N HIS A 76 13.90 -9.13 24.11
CA HIS A 76 13.95 -8.20 25.22
C HIS A 76 13.59 -8.91 26.53
N LEU A 77 14.40 -8.67 27.57
CA LEU A 77 14.18 -9.21 28.92
C LEU A 77 12.88 -8.71 29.57
N HIS A 78 12.35 -7.57 29.10
CA HIS A 78 11.13 -6.96 29.60
C HIS A 78 10.18 -6.67 28.43
N LYS A 79 8.94 -7.15 28.54
CA LYS A 79 7.84 -6.85 27.61
C LYS A 79 6.82 -5.98 28.33
N PHE A 80 6.38 -4.91 27.67
CA PHE A 80 5.22 -4.14 28.15
C PHE A 80 3.96 -4.92 27.73
N CYS A 81 3.22 -5.42 28.72
CA CYS A 81 1.93 -6.08 28.55
C CYS A 81 0.81 -5.06 28.32
#